data_AF-A0A395LMN0-F1
#
_entry.id   AF-A0A395LMN0-F1
#
_cell.length_a   1.000
_cell.length_b   1.000
_cell.length_c   1.000
_cell.angle_alpha   90.00
_cell.angle_beta   90.00
_cell.angle_gamma   90.00
#
_symmetry.space_group_name_H-M   'P 1'
#
loop_
_entity.id
_entity.type
_entity.pdbx_description
1 polymer ?
#
loop_
_entity_poly.entity_id
_entity_poly.type
_entity_poly.pdbx_seq_one_letter_code
_entity_poly.pdbx_strand_id
1 'polypeptide(L)'
;MDDLSITSGLTNRLWRVALWGSFLAILIAPLVAMQFTGEVRWTAFDFGVAAMLLGTTALAIEFAIRNIGRPTWCVATVLAIMAALVLVWAELAVGVFGTPFAGH
;
A
#
# COMPACT_ATOMS: atom_id res chain seq x y z
N MET A 1 1.19 -6.86 36.52
CA MET A 1 1.43 -5.59 35.80
C MET A 1 2.38 -5.92 34.67
N ASP A 2 1.92 -6.78 33.75
CA ASP A 2 2.75 -7.45 32.73
C ASP A 2 1.98 -7.57 31.40
N ASP A 3 0.66 -7.37 31.45
CA ASP A 3 -0.30 -7.61 30.37
C ASP A 3 -0.23 -6.54 29.26
N LEU A 4 0.17 -5.32 29.61
CA LEU A 4 0.32 -4.19 28.67
C LEU A 4 1.58 -4.31 27.79
N SER A 5 2.60 -5.04 28.23
CA SER A 5 3.85 -5.22 27.47
C SER A 5 3.75 -6.34 26.42
N ILE A 6 3.08 -7.43 26.75
CA ILE A 6 2.83 -8.55 25.82
C ILE A 6 1.85 -8.12 24.72
N THR A 7 0.80 -7.39 25.06
CA THR A 7 -0.18 -6.89 24.08
C THR A 7 0.43 -5.87 23.12
N SER A 8 1.22 -4.91 23.60
CA SER A 8 1.88 -3.94 22.70
C SER A 8 2.88 -4.59 21.74
N GLY A 9 3.64 -5.61 22.19
CA GLY A 9 4.52 -6.40 21.32
C GLY A 9 3.75 -7.19 20.24
N LEU A 10 2.63 -7.81 20.62
CA LEU A 10 1.75 -8.52 19.69
C LEU A 10 1.08 -7.55 18.70
N THR A 11 0.50 -6.45 19.19
CA THR A 11 -0.11 -5.40 18.37
C THR A 11 0.90 -4.81 17.39
N ASN A 12 2.16 -4.64 17.81
CA ASN A 12 3.26 -4.20 16.94
C ASN A 12 3.57 -5.21 15.82
N ARG A 13 3.46 -6.51 16.11
CA ARG A 13 3.63 -7.56 15.10
C ARG A 13 2.41 -7.65 14.18
N LEU A 14 1.21 -7.55 14.75
CA LEU A 14 -0.06 -7.69 14.03
C LEU A 14 -0.28 -6.57 13.03
N TRP A 15 0.04 -5.31 13.36
CA TRP A 15 -0.13 -4.23 12.38
C TRP A 15 0.83 -4.39 11.19
N ARG A 16 2.05 -4.88 11.42
CA ARG A 16 3.01 -5.16 10.32
C ARG A 16 2.47 -6.27 9.43
N VAL A 17 1.98 -7.35 10.04
CA VAL A 17 1.37 -8.47 9.30
C VAL A 17 0.14 -8.00 8.54
N ALA A 18 -0.71 -7.16 9.12
CA ALA A 18 -1.87 -6.60 8.44
C ALA A 18 -1.45 -5.72 7.25
N LEU A 19 -0.47 -4.84 7.42
CA LEU A 19 0.02 -3.95 6.36
C LEU A 19 0.66 -4.71 5.20
N TRP A 20 1.57 -5.63 5.48
CA TRP A 20 2.20 -6.48 4.47
C TRP A 20 1.22 -7.51 3.87
N GLY A 21 0.27 -7.99 4.66
CA GLY A 21 -0.81 -8.88 4.21
C GLY A 21 -1.76 -8.19 3.24
N SER A 22 -2.16 -6.93 3.53
CA SER A 22 -2.96 -6.11 2.62
C SER A 22 -2.21 -5.82 1.31
N PHE A 23 -0.91 -5.50 1.37
CA PHE A 23 -0.07 -5.35 0.18
C PHE A 23 -0.13 -6.60 -0.72
N LEU A 24 0.07 -7.77 -0.13
CA LEU A 24 0.09 -9.03 -0.86
C LEU A 24 -1.29 -9.38 -1.43
N ALA A 25 -2.36 -9.13 -0.67
CA ALA A 25 -3.73 -9.38 -1.10
C ALA A 25 -4.10 -8.55 -2.33
N ILE A 26 -3.74 -7.26 -2.35
CA ILE A 26 -4.01 -6.36 -3.49
C ILE A 26 -3.24 -6.82 -4.73
N LEU A 27 -1.98 -7.25 -4.58
CA LEU A 27 -1.16 -7.72 -5.70
C LEU A 27 -1.61 -9.08 -6.25
N ILE A 28 -2.10 -9.98 -5.40
CA ILE A 28 -2.58 -11.30 -5.80
C ILE A 28 -3.98 -11.22 -6.45
N ALA A 29 -4.80 -10.23 -6.11
CA ALA A 29 -6.15 -10.07 -6.67
C ALA A 29 -6.18 -10.11 -8.22
N PRO A 30 -5.38 -9.33 -8.97
CA PRO A 30 -5.36 -9.42 -10.44
C PRO A 30 -4.79 -10.75 -10.94
N LEU A 31 -3.80 -11.34 -10.25
CA LEU A 31 -3.24 -12.64 -10.64
C LEU A 31 -4.30 -13.75 -10.57
N VAL A 32 -5.12 -13.72 -9.52
CA VAL A 32 -6.25 -14.65 -9.33
C VAL A 32 -7.34 -14.34 -10.35
N ALA A 33 -7.71 -13.07 -10.55
CA ALA A 33 -8.74 -12.67 -11.53
C ALA A 33 -8.42 -13.15 -12.95
N MET A 34 -7.17 -13.04 -13.38
CA MET A 34 -6.69 -13.56 -14.67
C MET A 34 -6.88 -15.06 -14.89
N GLN A 35 -6.93 -15.85 -13.81
CA GLN A 35 -7.17 -17.29 -13.93
C GLN A 35 -8.63 -17.60 -14.27
N PHE A 36 -9.54 -16.67 -13.97
CA PHE A 36 -10.98 -16.85 -14.15
C PHE A 36 -11.54 -16.05 -15.33
N THR A 37 -10.98 -14.88 -15.64
CA THR A 37 -11.49 -14.00 -16.71
C THR A 37 -10.35 -13.41 -17.54
N GLY A 38 -10.63 -13.18 -18.83
CA GLY A 38 -9.74 -12.45 -19.75
C GLY A 38 -9.89 -10.93 -19.68
N GLU A 39 -10.73 -10.42 -18.79
CA GLU A 39 -11.02 -8.98 -18.65
C GLU A 39 -9.90 -8.23 -17.94
N VAL A 40 -9.20 -8.89 -17.01
CA VAL A 40 -8.04 -8.33 -16.32
C VAL A 40 -6.79 -8.81 -17.02
N ARG A 41 -6.05 -7.90 -17.67
CA ARG A 41 -4.84 -8.22 -18.45
C ARG A 41 -3.63 -7.39 -18.04
N TRP A 42 -3.21 -7.54 -16.79
CA TRP A 42 -1.91 -7.06 -16.33
C TRP A 42 -0.76 -7.85 -16.98
N THR A 43 0.27 -7.13 -17.34
CA THR A 43 1.55 -7.67 -17.78
C THR A 43 2.48 -7.83 -16.57
N ALA A 44 3.60 -8.53 -16.73
CA ALA A 44 4.63 -8.58 -15.69
C ALA A 44 5.14 -7.18 -15.29
N PHE A 45 5.08 -6.21 -16.22
CA PHE A 45 5.42 -4.83 -15.94
C PHE A 45 4.41 -4.18 -14.97
N ASP A 46 3.10 -4.38 -15.18
CA ASP A 46 2.06 -3.84 -14.29
C ASP A 46 2.17 -4.40 -12.88
N PHE A 47 2.48 -5.69 -12.74
CA PHE A 47 2.80 -6.28 -11.43
C PHE A 47 4.03 -5.64 -10.80
N GLY A 48 5.07 -5.36 -11.59
CA GLY A 48 6.27 -4.66 -11.12
C GLY A 48 5.97 -3.24 -10.63
N VAL A 49 5.19 -2.47 -11.40
CA VAL A 49 4.77 -1.11 -11.05
C VAL A 49 3.90 -1.12 -9.80
N ALA A 50 2.90 -2.00 -9.71
CA ALA A 50 2.03 -2.12 -8.55
C ALA A 50 2.82 -2.57 -7.29
N ALA A 51 3.74 -3.51 -7.43
CA ALA A 51 4.59 -3.96 -6.33
C ALA A 51 5.52 -2.84 -5.84
N MET A 52 6.10 -2.06 -6.74
CA MET A 52 6.94 -0.91 -6.38
C MET A 52 6.09 0.19 -5.70
N LEU A 53 4.93 0.51 -6.25
CA LEU A 53 4.04 1.54 -5.71
C LEU A 53 3.56 1.17 -4.30
N LEU A 54 2.96 0.00 -4.13
CA LEU A 54 2.45 -0.44 -2.83
C LEU A 54 3.59 -0.71 -1.84
N GLY A 55 4.76 -1.16 -2.31
CA GLY A 55 5.90 -1.51 -1.47
C GLY A 55 6.59 -0.27 -0.93
N THR A 56 6.76 0.75 -1.77
CA THR A 56 7.27 2.06 -1.34
C THR A 56 6.30 2.73 -0.37
N THR A 57 4.99 2.66 -0.61
CA THR A 57 3.97 3.14 0.34
C THR A 57 4.03 2.42 1.68
N ALA A 58 4.11 1.08 1.69
CA ALA A 58 4.24 0.27 2.90
C ALA A 58 5.48 0.68 3.72
N LEU A 59 6.62 0.83 3.06
CA LEU A 59 7.86 1.29 3.69
C LEU A 59 7.75 2.73 4.23
N ALA A 60 7.12 3.63 3.47
CA ALA A 60 6.93 5.02 3.88
C ALA A 60 6.03 5.13 5.13
N ILE A 61 4.96 4.34 5.20
CA ILE A 61 4.09 4.26 6.39
C ILE A 61 4.86 3.69 7.58
N GLU A 62 5.59 2.59 7.40
CA GLU A 62 6.41 1.99 8.46
C GLU A 62 7.50 2.96 8.95
N PHE A 63 8.10 3.76 8.06
CA PHE A 63 9.05 4.80 8.40
C PHE A 63 8.39 5.95 9.18
N ALA A 64 7.22 6.43 8.73
CA ALA A 64 6.47 7.49 9.41
C ALA A 64 6.10 7.08 10.83
N ILE A 65 5.60 5.86 11.03
CA ILE A 65 5.22 5.34 12.36
C ILE A 65 6.43 5.22 13.28
N ARG A 66 7.59 4.80 12.77
CA ARG A 66 8.81 4.60 13.57
C ARG A 66 9.50 5.91 13.94
N ASN A 67 9.46 6.91 13.05
CA ASN A 67 10.27 8.11 13.18
C ASN A 67 9.49 9.32 13.73
N ILE A 68 8.16 9.35 13.56
CA ILE A 68 7.33 10.47 14.00
C ILE A 68 6.80 10.19 15.41
N GLY A 69 7.45 10.79 16.41
CA GLY A 69 7.07 10.63 17.82
C GLY A 69 5.75 11.32 18.23
N ARG A 70 5.22 12.24 17.41
CA ARG A 70 3.95 12.93 17.68
C ARG A 70 2.79 12.27 16.92
N PRO A 71 1.75 11.71 17.60
CA PRO A 71 0.71 10.92 16.95
C PRO A 71 -0.08 11.73 15.90
N THR A 72 -0.36 13.01 16.16
CA THR A 72 -1.06 13.89 15.21
C THR A 72 -0.31 14.05 13.89
N TRP A 73 1.01 14.25 13.96
CA TRP A 73 1.85 14.38 12.78
C TRP A 73 2.05 13.05 12.06
N CYS A 74 2.07 11.94 12.80
CA CYS A 74 2.12 10.60 12.24
C CYS A 74 0.86 10.32 11.40
N VAL A 75 -0.32 10.56 11.96
CA VAL A 75 -1.60 10.38 11.25
C VAL A 75 -1.68 11.28 10.02
N ALA A 76 -1.31 12.56 10.15
CA ALA A 76 -1.30 13.48 9.00
C ALA A 76 -0.37 13.00 7.87
N THR A 77 0.81 12.49 8.23
CA THR A 77 1.78 11.96 7.25
C THR A 77 1.27 10.70 6.57
N VAL A 78 0.68 9.77 7.34
CA VAL A 78 0.08 8.54 6.78
C VAL A 78 -1.08 8.88 5.83
N LEU A 79 -1.94 9.84 6.21
CA LEU A 79 -3.03 10.30 5.35
C LEU A 79 -2.50 10.94 4.05
N ALA A 80 -1.44 11.74 4.13
CA ALA A 80 -0.81 12.33 2.95
C ALA A 80 -0.21 11.25 2.03
N ILE A 81 0.47 10.24 2.59
CA ILE A 81 1.00 9.10 1.84
C ILE A 81 -0.14 8.33 1.15
N MET A 82 -1.25 8.08 1.85
CA MET A 82 -2.42 7.41 1.29
C MET A 82 -3.08 8.22 0.17
N ALA A 83 -3.20 9.54 0.33
CA ALA A 83 -3.70 10.41 -0.72
C ALA A 83 -2.79 10.35 -1.97
N ALA A 84 -1.47 10.42 -1.78
CA ALA A 84 -0.50 10.29 -2.87
C ALA A 84 -0.61 8.93 -3.58
N LEU A 85 -0.75 7.83 -2.82
CA LEU A 85 -0.96 6.49 -3.39
C LEU A 85 -2.20 6.47 -4.30
N VAL A 86 -3.33 6.97 -3.82
CA VAL A 86 -4.59 6.97 -4.58
C VAL A 86 -4.48 7.84 -5.83
N LEU A 87 -3.81 9.00 -5.74
CA LEU A 87 -3.58 9.87 -6.89
C LEU A 87 -2.71 9.20 -7.95
N VAL A 88 -1.59 8.59 -7.56
CA VAL A 88 -0.70 7.87 -8.49
C VAL A 88 -1.43 6.67 -9.10
N TRP A 89 -2.22 5.94 -8.30
CA TRP A 89 -3.02 4.84 -8.81
C TRP A 89 -4.08 5.30 -9.81
N ALA A 90 -4.77 6.41 -9.53
CA ALA A 90 -5.76 6.98 -10.43
C ALA A 90 -5.12 7.46 -11.74
N GLU A 91 -3.93 8.03 -11.70
CA GLU A 91 -3.17 8.37 -12.90
C GLU A 91 -2.82 7.14 -13.73
N LEU A 92 -2.27 6.10 -13.09
CA LEU A 92 -1.87 4.89 -13.80
C LEU A 92 -3.08 4.11 -14.35
N ALA A 93 -4.21 4.11 -13.65
CA ALA A 93 -5.39 3.32 -14.03
C ALA A 93 -6.37 4.07 -14.95
N VAL A 94 -6.56 5.37 -14.74
CA VAL A 94 -7.59 6.18 -15.40
C VAL A 94 -6.97 7.34 -16.19
N GLY A 95 -5.79 7.82 -15.81
CA GLY A 95 -5.13 8.94 -16.49
C GLY A 95 -5.79 10.30 -16.22
N VAL A 96 -6.12 10.58 -14.95
CA VAL A 96 -6.93 11.76 -14.55
C VAL A 96 -6.28 13.09 -14.95
N PHE A 97 -4.95 13.22 -14.91
CA PHE A 97 -4.21 14.43 -15.23
C PHE A 97 -3.68 14.46 -16.67
N GLY A 98 -3.91 13.42 -17.48
CA GLY A 98 -3.45 13.36 -18.88
C GLY A 98 -1.94 13.44 -19.05
N THR A 99 -1.18 12.92 -18.09
CA THR A 99 0.29 12.91 -18.12
C THR A 99 0.81 11.79 -19.02
N PRO A 100 2.08 11.84 -19.49
CA PRO A 100 2.68 10.75 -20.28
C PRO A 100 2.73 9.39 -19.58
N PHE A 101 2.47 9.35 -18.27
CA PHE A 101 2.44 8.13 -17.46
C PHE A 101 1.04 7.52 -17.33
N ALA A 102 0.02 8.19 -17.86
CA ALA A 102 -1.35 7.72 -17.79
C ALA A 102 -1.55 6.41 -18.56
N GLY A 103 -2.33 5.49 -17.98
CA GLY A 103 -2.65 4.20 -18.58
C GLY A 103 -3.63 4.34 -19.74
N HIS A 104 -3.11 4.39 -20.97
CA HIS A 104 -3.87 4.35 -22.22
C HIS A 104 -3.35 3.24 -23.13
#